data_AF-A0A2P2CB43-F1
#
_entry.id   AF-A0A2P2CB43-F1
#
_cell.length_a   1.000
_cell.length_b   1.000
_cell.length_c   1.000
_cell.angle_alpha   90.00
_cell.angle_beta   90.00
_cell.angle_gamma   90.00
#
_symmetry.space_group_name_H-M   'P 1'
#
loop_
_entity.id
_entity.type
_entity.pdbx_description
1 polymer ?
#
loop_
_entity_poly.entity_id
_entity_poly.type
_entity_poly.pdbx_seq_one_letter_code
_entity_poly.pdbx_strand_id
1 'polypeptide(L)'
;MSPTVQRVVGVLVLLVAGMVSLPLSALVLDDQGTENWILPAQLLVMAGIGAAVTAALPALARAGSSSGRRALTGVGWGLLAAVVGVLVFWLLISGFDGA
;
A
#
# COMPACT_ATOMS: atom_id res chain seq x y z
N MET A 1 -21.21 -3.57 -8.35
CA MET A 1 -20.37 -2.37 -8.64
C MET A 1 -19.88 -2.45 -10.07
N SER A 2 -19.82 -1.33 -10.80
CA SER A 2 -19.22 -1.31 -12.13
C SER A 2 -17.70 -1.50 -12.05
N PRO A 3 -17.03 -1.97 -13.12
CA PRO A 3 -15.57 -2.09 -13.16
C PRO A 3 -14.85 -0.78 -12.84
N THR A 4 -15.41 0.36 -13.30
CA THR A 4 -14.88 1.69 -13.01
C THR A 4 -14.91 2.00 -11.52
N VAL A 5 -16.04 1.75 -10.85
CA VAL A 5 -16.16 2.00 -9.40
C VAL A 5 -15.21 1.10 -8.61
N GLN A 6 -15.06 -0.18 -9.00
CA GLN A 6 -14.07 -1.06 -8.34
C GLN A 6 -12.65 -0.53 -8.46
N ARG A 7 -12.25 -0.01 -9.63
CA ARG A 7 -10.91 0.57 -9.83
C ARG A 7 -10.69 1.80 -8.98
N VAL A 8 -11.65 2.73 -8.99
CA VAL A 8 -11.58 3.97 -8.19
C VAL A 8 -11.47 3.64 -6.71
N VAL A 9 -12.37 2.77 -6.21
CA VAL A 9 -12.35 2.36 -4.80
C VAL A 9 -11.05 1.64 -4.46
N GLY A 10 -10.59 0.72 -5.30
CA GLY A 10 -9.33 0.00 -5.07
C GLY A 10 -8.12 0.92 -5.00
N VAL A 11 -8.01 1.89 -5.90
CA VAL A 11 -6.94 2.90 -5.90
C VAL A 11 -7.00 3.75 -4.65
N LEU A 12 -8.18 4.27 -4.29
CA LEU A 12 -8.36 5.09 -3.09
C LEU A 12 -7.97 4.32 -1.82
N VAL A 13 -8.41 3.07 -1.67
CA VAL A 13 -8.07 2.21 -0.54
C VAL A 13 -6.56 2.01 -0.46
N LEU A 14 -5.90 1.70 -1.57
CA LEU A 14 -4.45 1.48 -1.59
C LEU A 14 -3.68 2.76 -1.26
N LEU A 15 -4.09 3.91 -1.79
CA LEU A 15 -3.44 5.20 -1.50
C LEU A 15 -3.56 5.57 -0.02
N VAL A 16 -4.76 5.49 0.55
CA VAL A 16 -4.98 5.78 1.97
C VAL A 16 -4.19 4.80 2.84
N ALA A 17 -4.25 3.50 2.53
CA ALA A 17 -3.46 2.49 3.24
C ALA A 17 -1.95 2.77 3.14
N GLY A 18 -1.45 3.14 1.96
CA GLY A 18 -0.06 3.49 1.73
C GLY A 18 0.40 4.66 2.60
N MET A 19 -0.36 5.76 2.59
CA MET A 19 -0.06 6.97 3.38
C MET A 19 -0.04 6.71 4.89
N VAL A 20 -0.94 5.86 5.38
CA VAL A 20 -1.09 5.58 6.81
C VAL A 20 -0.21 4.40 7.28
N SER A 21 0.24 3.54 6.37
CA SER A 21 1.02 2.34 6.71
C SER A 21 2.31 2.65 7.45
N LEU A 22 3.12 3.59 6.96
CA LEU A 22 4.41 3.95 7.56
C LEU A 22 4.26 4.53 8.99
N PRO A 23 3.43 5.56 9.25
CA PRO A 23 3.29 6.09 10.61
C PRO A 23 2.71 5.05 11.58
N LEU A 24 1.84 4.14 11.12
CA LEU A 24 1.37 3.03 11.95
C LEU A 24 2.48 2.02 12.27
N SER A 25 3.31 1.67 11.28
CA SER A 25 4.45 0.79 11.52
C SER A 25 5.47 1.44 12.47
N ALA A 26 5.75 2.72 12.32
CA ALA A 26 6.59 3.48 13.24
C ALA A 26 5.98 3.48 14.66
N LEU A 27 4.71 3.86 14.81
CA LEU A 27 4.03 3.89 16.11
C LEU A 27 4.16 2.58 16.91
N VAL A 28 4.21 1.43 16.23
CA VAL A 28 4.29 0.10 16.84
C VAL A 28 5.73 -0.39 17.02
N LEU A 29 6.68 0.07 16.20
CA LEU A 29 8.04 -0.49 16.11
C LEU A 29 9.17 0.53 16.40
N ASP A 30 8.85 1.74 16.85
CA ASP A 30 9.81 2.82 17.18
C ASP A 30 10.57 2.62 18.51
N ASP A 31 10.61 1.39 19.03
CA ASP A 31 11.41 1.02 20.20
C ASP A 31 12.85 0.63 19.84
N GLN A 32 13.73 0.70 20.84
CA GLN A 32 15.14 0.36 20.70
C GLN A 32 15.32 -1.11 20.29
N GLY A 33 15.78 -1.32 19.06
CA GLY A 33 16.01 -2.66 18.48
C GLY A 33 14.94 -3.12 17.49
N THR A 34 13.80 -2.43 17.38
CA THR A 34 12.73 -2.75 16.41
C THR A 34 12.63 -1.77 15.24
N GLU A 35 13.29 -0.62 15.31
CA GLU A 35 13.23 0.44 14.29
C GLU A 35 13.56 -0.06 12.87
N ASN A 36 14.55 -0.95 12.74
CA ASN A 36 14.94 -1.56 11.45
C ASN A 36 13.83 -2.43 10.83
N TRP A 37 12.78 -2.78 11.59
CA TRP A 37 11.62 -3.53 11.12
C TRP A 37 10.50 -2.67 10.60
N ILE A 38 10.53 -1.33 10.80
CA ILE A 38 9.47 -0.42 10.35
C ILE A 38 9.20 -0.58 8.85
N LEU A 39 10.25 -0.43 8.02
CA LEU A 39 10.13 -0.56 6.56
C LEU A 39 9.75 -1.99 6.11
N PRO A 40 10.43 -3.06 6.56
CA PRO A 40 10.01 -4.43 6.25
C PRO A 40 8.54 -4.73 6.60
N ALA A 41 8.10 -4.35 7.80
CA ALA A 41 6.74 -4.57 8.26
C ALA A 41 5.72 -3.80 7.40
N GLN A 42 6.00 -2.53 7.12
CA GLN A 42 5.17 -1.70 6.24
C GLN A 42 5.01 -2.34 4.85
N LEU A 43 6.11 -2.75 4.23
CA LEU A 43 6.10 -3.36 2.89
C LEU A 43 5.34 -4.68 2.87
N LEU A 44 5.51 -5.53 3.89
CA LEU A 44 4.78 -6.79 4.02
C LEU A 44 3.27 -6.56 4.20
N VAL A 45 2.89 -5.62 5.04
CA VAL A 45 1.48 -5.24 5.24
C VAL A 45 0.88 -4.72 3.94
N MET A 46 1.57 -3.83 3.23
CA MET A 46 1.08 -3.27 1.98
C MET A 46 1.00 -4.31 0.86
N ALA A 47 1.96 -5.24 0.78
CA ALA A 47 1.87 -6.38 -0.13
C ALA A 47 0.60 -7.22 0.15
N GLY A 48 0.33 -7.50 1.42
CA GLY A 48 -0.88 -8.23 1.85
C GLY A 48 -2.17 -7.47 1.53
N ILE A 49 -2.23 -6.18 1.82
CA ILE A 49 -3.39 -5.32 1.50
C ILE A 49 -3.62 -5.30 -0.01
N GLY A 50 -2.58 -5.10 -0.82
CA GLY A 50 -2.70 -5.12 -2.27
C GLY A 50 -3.22 -6.44 -2.82
N ALA A 51 -2.70 -7.57 -2.31
CA ALA A 51 -3.19 -8.90 -2.65
C ALA A 51 -4.68 -9.08 -2.29
N ALA A 52 -5.09 -8.67 -1.09
CA ALA A 52 -6.47 -8.75 -0.62
C ALA A 52 -7.41 -7.86 -1.45
N VAL A 53 -7.01 -6.62 -1.75
CA VAL A 53 -7.79 -5.66 -2.53
C VAL A 53 -8.05 -6.18 -3.94
N THR A 54 -7.04 -6.72 -4.62
CA THR A 54 -7.21 -7.27 -5.99
C THR A 54 -7.92 -8.62 -6.03
N ALA A 55 -7.86 -9.40 -4.95
CA ALA A 55 -8.69 -10.59 -4.80
C ALA A 55 -10.18 -10.23 -4.65
N ALA A 56 -10.48 -9.20 -3.86
CA ALA A 56 -11.84 -8.71 -3.61
C ALA A 56 -12.42 -7.88 -4.78
N LEU A 57 -11.58 -7.12 -5.48
CA LEU A 57 -11.95 -6.22 -6.57
C LEU A 57 -11.31 -6.67 -7.89
N PRO A 58 -11.88 -7.68 -8.57
CA PRO A 58 -11.25 -8.34 -9.73
C PRO A 58 -11.00 -7.40 -10.92
N ALA A 59 -11.72 -6.28 -11.03
CA ALA A 59 -11.52 -5.32 -12.12
C ALA A 59 -10.18 -4.55 -12.07
N LEU A 60 -9.44 -4.67 -10.96
CA LEU A 60 -8.07 -4.14 -10.81
C LEU A 60 -7.02 -4.99 -11.52
N ALA A 61 -7.34 -6.25 -11.82
CA ALA A 61 -6.46 -7.17 -12.52
C ALA A 61 -6.94 -7.42 -13.95
N ARG A 62 -6.07 -8.01 -14.78
CA ARG A 62 -6.41 -8.37 -16.17
C ARG A 62 -7.61 -9.33 -16.19
N ALA A 63 -8.58 -9.07 -17.06
CA ALA A 63 -9.74 -9.94 -17.23
C ALA A 63 -9.32 -11.39 -17.57
N GLY A 64 -9.98 -12.36 -16.95
CA GLY A 64 -9.67 -13.79 -17.12
C GLY A 64 -8.44 -14.30 -16.36
N SER A 65 -7.81 -13.48 -15.51
CA SER A 65 -6.68 -13.92 -14.69
C SER A 65 -7.10 -14.85 -13.55
N SER A 66 -6.30 -15.89 -13.30
CA SER A 66 -6.47 -16.78 -12.14
C SER A 66 -6.29 -16.02 -10.83
N SER A 67 -6.90 -16.50 -9.75
CA SER A 67 -6.85 -15.85 -8.42
C SER A 67 -5.42 -15.57 -7.94
N GLY A 68 -4.48 -16.49 -8.16
CA GLY A 68 -3.06 -16.29 -7.80
C GLY A 68 -2.39 -15.15 -8.57
N ARG A 69 -2.63 -15.04 -9.89
CA ARG A 69 -2.09 -13.94 -10.70
C ARG A 69 -2.69 -12.59 -10.30
N ARG A 70 -3.96 -12.57 -9.90
CA ARG A 70 -4.62 -11.36 -9.36
C ARG A 70 -3.94 -10.91 -8.07
N ALA A 71 -3.75 -11.81 -7.12
CA ALA A 71 -3.08 -11.52 -5.87
C ALA A 71 -1.65 -10.99 -6.08
N LEU A 72 -0.86 -11.62 -6.97
CA LEU A 72 0.48 -11.14 -7.32
C LEU A 72 0.47 -9.74 -7.95
N THR A 73 -0.51 -9.47 -8.82
CA THR A 73 -0.72 -8.12 -9.37
C THR A 73 -1.04 -7.13 -8.24
N GLY A 74 -1.86 -7.55 -7.28
CA GLY A 74 -2.17 -6.80 -6.07
C GLY A 74 -0.98 -6.48 -5.22
N VAL A 75 -0.08 -7.43 -4.98
CA VAL A 75 1.17 -7.19 -4.25
C VAL A 75 1.93 -6.02 -4.87
N GLY A 76 2.07 -6.01 -6.19
CA GLY A 76 2.72 -4.91 -6.91
C GLY A 76 2.02 -3.56 -6.68
N TRP A 77 0.69 -3.52 -6.75
CA TRP A 77 -0.08 -2.30 -6.46
C TRP A 77 0.05 -1.82 -5.02
N GLY A 78 0.06 -2.75 -4.06
CA GLY A 78 0.27 -2.45 -2.64
C GLY A 78 1.65 -1.87 -2.38
N LEU A 79 2.70 -2.48 -2.93
CA LEU A 79 4.07 -1.98 -2.82
C LEU A 79 4.23 -0.61 -3.48
N LEU A 80 3.63 -0.39 -4.66
CA LEU A 80 3.62 0.92 -5.31
C LEU A 80 2.96 1.99 -4.42
N ALA A 81 1.82 1.66 -3.82
CA ALA A 81 1.15 2.57 -2.90
C ALA A 81 1.95 2.82 -1.62
N ALA A 82 2.72 1.83 -1.12
CA ALA A 82 3.64 2.02 -0.01
C ALA A 82 4.72 3.06 -0.34
N VAL A 83 5.32 2.97 -1.53
CA VAL A 83 6.30 3.96 -2.02
C VAL A 83 5.69 5.35 -2.10
N VAL A 84 4.49 5.47 -2.66
CA VAL A 84 3.77 6.76 -2.70
C VAL A 84 3.53 7.29 -1.29
N GLY A 85 3.14 6.44 -0.34
CA GLY A 85 2.96 6.79 1.06
C GLY A 85 4.23 7.33 1.71
N VAL A 86 5.37 6.67 1.49
CA VAL A 86 6.69 7.12 1.97
C VAL A 86 7.05 8.48 1.40
N LEU A 87 6.85 8.69 0.09
CA LEU A 87 7.12 9.98 -0.56
C LEU A 87 6.25 11.11 0.00
N VAL A 88 4.96 10.85 0.22
CA VAL A 88 4.04 11.81 0.81
C VAL A 88 4.44 12.12 2.25
N PHE A 89 4.74 11.10 3.06
CA PHE A 89 5.19 11.29 4.44
C PHE A 89 6.49 12.10 4.51
N TRP A 90 7.46 11.76 3.66
CA TRP A 90 8.71 12.51 3.55
C TRP A 90 8.47 13.97 3.19
N LEU A 91 7.58 14.26 2.22
CA LEU A 91 7.23 15.63 1.84
C LEU A 91 6.57 16.39 2.99
N LEU A 92 5.68 15.72 3.75
CA LEU A 92 4.99 16.30 4.89
C LEU A 92 5.96 16.63 6.04
N ILE A 93 7.00 15.83 6.26
CA ILE A 93 8.01 16.07 7.30
C ILE A 93 9.06 17.08 6.87
N SER A 94 9.56 16.97 5.63
CA SER A 94 10.65 17.83 5.14
C SER A 94 10.23 19.28 4.90
N GLY A 95 8.91 19.55 4.92
CA GLY A 95 8.36 20.86 4.54
C GLY A 95 8.51 21.14 3.04
N PHE A 96 7.77 22.13 2.53
CA PHE A 96 7.96 22.65 1.16
C PHE A 96 9.23 23.52 1.02
N ASP A 97 9.91 23.80 2.13
CA ASP A 97 11.11 24.63 2.18
C ASP A 97 12.43 23.82 2.10
N GLY A 98 12.35 22.48 2.11
CA GLY A 98 13.51 21.59 2.03
C GLY A 98 14.18 21.32 3.39
N ALA A 99 14.74 20.11 3.52
CA ALA A 99 15.46 19.62 4.70
C ALA A 99 16.66 20.49 5.11
#